data_AF-A0A811NM92-F1
#
_entry.id   AF-A0A811NM92-F1
#
_cell.length_a   1.000
_cell.length_b   1.000
_cell.length_c   1.000
_cell.angle_alpha   90.00
_cell.angle_beta   90.00
_cell.angle_gamma   90.00
#
_symmetry.space_group_name_H-M   'P 1'
#
loop_
_entity.id
_entity.type
_entity.pdbx_description
1 polymer ?
#
loop_
_entity_poly.entity_id
_entity_poly.type
_entity_poly.pdbx_seq_one_letter_code
_entity_poly.pdbx_strand_id
1 'polypeptide(L)'
;MVTYNTLMDGCVLSDDSAGALAFFNEMRSRGIAPSTVSYMTLMKAFAVSGQPKVAHKVFEEMERDPRVTVDRAAWNMLVEGYCRLGLVETANLAKGITMARKPGEALVLWNEVKERCLEEADEELLGALADMCVRAAFFKKALEIVACMEEKGIAPNKTKYKKMYIEMHSRMFTSMHASQARRDRRRERKRAAEAFKFWLGLPNSYYGREWRIEPLLDGDDQS
;
A
#
# COMPACT_ATOMS: atom_id res chain seq x y z
N MET A 1 -16.43 5.85 -26.66
CA MET A 1 -15.61 5.30 -25.56
C MET A 1 -14.53 4.35 -26.08
N VAL A 2 -14.88 3.17 -26.61
CA VAL A 2 -13.90 2.17 -27.11
C VAL A 2 -12.97 2.74 -28.18
N THR A 3 -13.49 3.52 -29.13
CA THR A 3 -12.71 4.20 -30.17
C THR A 3 -11.67 5.17 -29.58
N TYR A 4 -12.06 5.97 -28.58
CA TYR A 4 -11.15 6.91 -27.92
C TYR A 4 -10.05 6.17 -27.15
N ASN A 5 -10.39 5.13 -26.40
CA ASN A 5 -9.39 4.32 -25.70
C ASN A 5 -8.37 3.71 -26.68
N THR A 6 -8.83 3.28 -27.86
CA THR A 6 -7.95 2.72 -28.91
C THR A 6 -7.01 3.78 -29.49
N LEU A 7 -7.52 4.99 -29.77
CA LEU A 7 -6.70 6.10 -30.26
C LEU A 7 -5.66 6.53 -29.21
N MET A 8 -6.08 6.64 -27.95
CA MET A 8 -5.19 6.97 -26.85
C MET A 8 -4.12 5.88 -26.63
N ASP A 9 -4.47 4.60 -26.73
CA ASP A 9 -3.49 3.50 -26.66
C ASP A 9 -2.49 3.58 -27.82
N GLY A 10 -2.93 3.97 -29.02
CA GLY A 10 -2.02 4.25 -30.15
C GLY A 10 -1.02 5.38 -29.84
N CYS A 11 -1.46 6.42 -29.15
CA CYS A 11 -0.58 7.48 -28.67
C CYS A 11 0.43 6.98 -27.64
N VAL A 12 0.03 6.10 -26.70
CA VAL A 12 0.95 5.47 -25.73
C VAL A 12 2.07 4.71 -26.45
N LEU A 13 1.73 3.94 -27.49
CA LEU A 13 2.71 3.18 -28.27
C LEU A 13 3.69 4.06 -29.04
N SER A 14 3.28 5.29 -29.36
CA SER A 14 4.10 6.27 -30.09
C SER A 14 4.82 7.26 -29.16
N ASP A 15 4.74 7.06 -27.84
CA ASP A 15 5.21 7.97 -26.80
C ASP A 15 4.65 9.41 -26.91
N ASP A 16 3.43 9.54 -27.44
CA ASP A 16 2.74 10.82 -27.66
C ASP A 16 1.72 11.11 -26.54
N SER A 17 2.23 11.45 -25.35
CA SER A 17 1.38 11.83 -24.21
C SER A 17 0.49 13.05 -24.48
N ALA A 18 0.91 13.97 -25.34
CA ALA A 18 0.13 15.15 -25.73
C ALA A 18 -1.09 14.76 -26.58
N GLY A 19 -0.91 13.88 -27.57
CA GLY A 19 -2.00 13.31 -28.36
C GLY A 19 -2.98 12.52 -27.51
N ALA A 20 -2.49 11.71 -26.56
CA ALA A 20 -3.35 10.98 -25.63
C ALA A 20 -4.23 11.93 -24.81
N LEU A 21 -3.66 13.04 -24.31
CA LEU A 21 -4.41 14.08 -23.60
C LEU A 21 -5.42 14.80 -24.49
N ALA A 22 -5.07 15.07 -25.75
CA ALA A 22 -5.96 15.72 -26.70
C ALA A 22 -7.21 14.87 -26.95
N PHE A 23 -7.06 13.56 -27.19
CA PHE A 23 -8.19 12.65 -27.34
C PHE A 23 -9.03 12.51 -26.06
N PHE A 24 -8.38 12.51 -24.89
CA PHE A 24 -9.08 12.49 -23.61
C PHE A 24 -9.93 13.77 -23.38
N ASN A 25 -9.42 14.93 -23.75
CA ASN A 25 -10.17 16.18 -23.65
C ASN A 25 -11.28 16.26 -24.71
N GLU A 26 -11.04 15.74 -25.91
CA GLU A 26 -12.04 15.68 -26.98
C GLU A 26 -13.23 14.77 -26.59
N MET A 27 -12.98 13.61 -25.98
CA MET A 27 -14.09 12.76 -25.54
C MET A 27 -14.98 13.49 -24.50
N ARG A 28 -14.37 14.26 -23.59
CA ARG A 28 -15.10 15.06 -22.60
C ARG A 28 -15.90 16.18 -23.25
N SER A 29 -15.30 16.91 -24.21
CA SER A 29 -15.99 18.02 -24.88
C SER A 29 -17.20 17.55 -25.70
N ARG A 30 -17.16 16.31 -26.19
CA ARG A 30 -18.28 15.65 -26.87
C ARG A 30 -19.30 15.00 -25.91
N GLY A 31 -19.16 15.20 -24.60
CA GLY A 31 -20.07 14.64 -23.59
C GLY A 31 -19.92 13.14 -23.34
N ILE A 32 -18.84 12.52 -23.85
CA ILE A 32 -18.54 11.11 -23.61
C ILE A 32 -17.76 11.02 -22.29
N ALA A 33 -18.38 10.43 -21.26
CA ALA A 33 -17.76 10.28 -19.96
C ALA A 33 -16.50 9.38 -20.04
N PRO A 34 -15.36 9.82 -19.45
CA PRO A 34 -14.20 8.97 -19.25
C PRO A 34 -14.54 7.73 -18.43
N SER A 35 -13.96 6.59 -18.82
CA SER A 35 -14.05 5.33 -18.08
C SER A 35 -12.76 5.09 -17.29
N THR A 36 -12.76 4.10 -16.39
CA THR A 36 -11.55 3.63 -15.70
C THR A 36 -10.41 3.34 -16.70
N VAL A 37 -10.74 2.70 -17.83
CA VAL A 37 -9.77 2.41 -18.89
C VAL A 37 -9.23 3.70 -19.53
N SER A 38 -10.09 4.70 -19.76
CA SER A 38 -9.68 5.98 -20.34
C SER A 38 -8.69 6.73 -19.42
N TYR A 39 -8.97 6.78 -18.12
CA TYR A 39 -8.05 7.36 -17.12
C TYR A 39 -6.73 6.59 -17.06
N MET A 40 -6.79 5.26 -16.97
CA MET A 40 -5.59 4.42 -16.93
C MET A 40 -4.74 4.56 -18.19
N THR A 41 -5.33 4.56 -19.38
CA THR A 41 -4.56 4.76 -20.62
C THR A 41 -3.87 6.13 -20.63
N LEU A 42 -4.54 7.19 -20.18
CA LEU A 42 -3.91 8.51 -20.09
C LEU A 42 -2.77 8.55 -19.06
N MET A 43 -2.97 7.96 -17.88
CA MET A 43 -1.92 7.82 -16.87
C MET A 43 -0.70 7.07 -17.44
N LYS A 44 -0.93 5.97 -18.16
CA LYS A 44 0.12 5.19 -18.81
C LYS A 44 0.89 6.01 -19.83
N ALA A 45 0.21 6.83 -20.63
CA ALA A 45 0.86 7.70 -21.61
C ALA A 45 1.86 8.63 -20.92
N PHE A 46 1.44 9.33 -19.86
CA PHE A 46 2.33 10.21 -19.11
C PHE A 46 3.45 9.46 -18.38
N ALA A 47 3.18 8.28 -17.83
CA ALA A 47 4.19 7.47 -17.16
C ALA A 47 5.28 6.98 -18.13
N VAL A 48 4.90 6.52 -19.33
CA VAL A 48 5.85 6.07 -20.36
C VAL A 48 6.68 7.25 -20.90
N SER A 49 6.06 8.42 -21.10
CA SER A 49 6.74 9.64 -21.56
C SER A 49 7.56 10.36 -20.49
N GLY A 50 7.86 9.72 -19.35
CA GLY A 50 8.70 10.31 -18.32
C GLY A 50 8.06 11.44 -17.49
N GLN A 51 6.72 11.49 -17.41
CA GLN A 51 5.97 12.58 -16.78
C GLN A 51 5.00 12.09 -15.66
N PRO A 52 5.48 11.39 -14.63
CA PRO A 52 4.63 10.74 -13.63
C PRO A 52 3.90 11.73 -12.71
N LYS A 53 4.44 12.96 -12.51
CA LYS A 53 3.69 14.06 -11.85
C LYS A 53 2.38 14.35 -12.56
N VAL A 54 2.38 14.29 -13.89
CA VAL A 54 1.18 14.53 -14.70
C VAL A 54 0.25 13.33 -14.61
N ALA A 55 0.80 12.11 -14.65
CA ALA A 55 0.04 10.89 -14.39
C ALA A 55 -0.67 10.91 -13.01
N HIS A 56 -0.02 11.44 -11.97
CA HIS A 56 -0.61 11.61 -10.64
C HIS A 56 -1.77 12.60 -10.63
N LYS A 57 -1.66 13.73 -11.34
CA LYS A 57 -2.79 14.66 -11.47
C LYS A 57 -4.00 14.01 -12.13
N VAL A 58 -3.77 13.17 -13.15
CA VAL A 58 -4.83 12.38 -13.80
C VAL A 58 -5.43 11.36 -12.82
N PHE A 59 -4.59 10.75 -12.00
CA PHE A 59 -5.03 9.84 -10.95
C PHE A 59 -5.92 10.53 -9.89
N GLU A 60 -5.53 11.72 -9.40
CA GLU A 60 -6.38 12.48 -8.49
C GLU A 60 -7.69 12.93 -9.15
N GLU A 61 -7.68 13.22 -10.45
CA GLU A 61 -8.91 13.50 -11.20
C GLU A 61 -9.82 12.28 -11.23
N MET A 62 -9.26 11.09 -11.42
CA MET A 62 -9.99 9.82 -11.34
C MET A 62 -10.57 9.57 -9.94
N GLU A 63 -9.84 9.90 -8.86
CA GLU A 63 -10.36 9.79 -7.48
C GLU A 63 -11.54 10.72 -7.20
N ARG A 64 -11.56 11.89 -7.84
CA ARG A 64 -12.63 12.90 -7.66
C ARG A 64 -13.85 12.62 -8.53
N ASP A 65 -13.75 11.77 -9.54
CA ASP A 65 -14.86 11.45 -10.44
C ASP A 65 -15.74 10.33 -9.84
N PRO A 66 -16.99 10.64 -9.43
CA PRO A 66 -17.88 9.65 -8.78
C PRO A 66 -18.35 8.53 -9.72
N ARG A 67 -18.10 8.64 -11.03
CA ARG A 67 -18.53 7.66 -12.05
C ARG A 67 -17.55 6.50 -12.20
N VAL A 68 -16.33 6.65 -11.70
CA VAL A 68 -15.27 5.66 -11.83
C VAL A 68 -14.79 5.24 -10.44
N THR A 69 -14.29 4.01 -10.34
CA THR A 69 -13.70 3.51 -9.11
C THR A 69 -12.22 3.30 -9.35
N VAL A 70 -11.41 3.84 -8.44
CA VAL A 70 -9.97 3.62 -8.43
C VAL A 70 -9.69 2.23 -7.90
N ASP A 71 -9.22 1.37 -8.81
CA ASP A 71 -8.88 -0.01 -8.53
C ASP A 71 -7.37 -0.21 -8.33
N ARG A 72 -7.00 -1.45 -8.02
CA ARG A 72 -5.60 -1.84 -7.80
C ARG A 72 -4.72 -1.60 -9.03
N ALA A 73 -5.27 -1.70 -10.24
CA ALA A 73 -4.50 -1.55 -11.46
C ALA A 73 -4.08 -0.10 -11.67
N ALA A 74 -4.95 0.86 -11.38
CA ALA A 74 -4.63 2.29 -11.42
C ALA A 74 -3.50 2.65 -10.44
N TRP A 75 -3.53 2.13 -9.22
CA TRP A 75 -2.46 2.33 -8.24
C TRP A 75 -1.13 1.73 -8.68
N ASN A 76 -1.13 0.46 -9.09
CA ASN A 76 0.09 -0.22 -9.58
C ASN A 76 0.73 0.54 -10.74
N MET A 77 -0.07 1.06 -11.68
CA MET A 77 0.42 1.85 -12.80
C MET A 77 1.09 3.15 -12.33
N LEU A 78 0.49 3.84 -11.36
CA LEU A 78 1.07 5.04 -10.78
C LEU A 78 2.41 4.72 -10.13
N VAL A 79 2.49 3.62 -9.37
CA VAL A 79 3.76 3.16 -8.76
C VAL A 79 4.81 2.84 -9.81
N GLU A 80 4.45 2.07 -10.84
CA GLU A 80 5.36 1.69 -11.92
C GLU A 80 5.90 2.92 -12.66
N GLY A 81 5.05 3.92 -12.94
CA GLY A 81 5.44 5.16 -13.58
C GLY A 81 6.46 5.97 -12.77
N TYR A 82 6.30 6.03 -11.45
CA TYR A 82 7.24 6.70 -10.56
C TYR A 82 8.54 5.91 -10.35
N CYS A 83 8.48 4.57 -10.28
CA CYS A 83 9.67 3.73 -10.16
C CYS A 83 10.58 3.80 -11.39
N ARG A 84 10.03 4.03 -12.60
CA ARG A 84 10.82 4.07 -13.85
C ARG A 84 11.75 5.29 -13.97
N LEU A 85 11.58 6.35 -13.19
CA LEU A 85 12.31 7.62 -13.36
C LEU A 85 13.28 7.99 -12.23
N GLY A 86 13.39 7.16 -11.19
CA GLY A 86 14.31 7.42 -10.09
C GLY A 86 13.77 8.41 -9.04
N LEU A 87 13.45 7.83 -7.89
CA LEU A 87 13.58 8.31 -6.51
C LEU A 87 12.88 9.51 -5.93
N VAL A 88 12.78 10.65 -6.60
CA VAL A 88 12.41 11.86 -5.85
C VAL A 88 10.90 11.91 -5.55
N GLU A 89 10.12 10.99 -6.10
CA GLU A 89 8.65 11.06 -6.10
C GLU A 89 7.93 9.87 -5.46
N THR A 90 8.67 8.80 -5.14
CA THR A 90 8.17 7.69 -4.33
C THR A 90 7.69 8.17 -2.95
N ALA A 91 8.29 9.23 -2.39
CA ALA A 91 7.84 9.89 -1.16
C ALA A 91 6.47 10.58 -1.32
N ASN A 92 6.20 11.23 -2.46
CA ASN A 92 4.89 11.81 -2.76
C ASN A 92 3.83 10.73 -3.03
N LEU A 93 4.24 9.61 -3.62
CA LEU A 93 3.40 8.43 -3.80
C LEU A 93 3.07 7.76 -2.45
N ALA A 94 4.03 7.61 -1.54
CA ALA A 94 3.78 7.11 -0.18
C ALA A 94 2.87 8.05 0.61
N LYS A 95 2.97 9.38 0.41
CA LYS A 95 1.97 10.34 0.90
C LYS A 95 0.59 10.08 0.29
N GLY A 96 0.49 9.84 -1.02
CA GLY A 96 -0.77 9.47 -1.68
C GLY A 96 -1.41 8.21 -1.09
N ILE A 97 -0.66 7.10 -0.96
CA ILE A 97 -1.18 5.84 -0.43
C ILE A 97 -1.50 5.94 1.08
N THR A 98 -0.68 6.66 1.86
CA THR A 98 -0.98 6.90 3.29
C THR A 98 -2.24 7.75 3.48
N MET A 99 -2.44 8.78 2.65
CA MET A 99 -3.63 9.64 2.66
C MET A 99 -4.89 8.89 2.20
N ALA A 100 -4.78 8.00 1.23
CA ALA A 100 -5.88 7.13 0.79
C ALA A 100 -6.26 6.05 1.83
N ARG A 101 -5.41 5.81 2.85
CA ARG A 101 -5.59 4.80 3.91
C ARG A 101 -5.92 3.41 3.36
N LYS A 102 -5.32 3.03 2.23
CA LYS A 102 -5.55 1.73 1.58
C LYS A 102 -4.39 0.78 1.91
N PRO A 103 -4.51 -0.02 2.98
CA PRO A 103 -3.37 -0.77 3.49
C PRO A 103 -2.91 -1.90 2.55
N GLY A 104 -3.80 -2.42 1.70
CA GLY A 104 -3.45 -3.44 0.71
C GLY A 104 -2.48 -2.92 -0.35
N GLU A 105 -2.55 -1.63 -0.69
CA GLU A 105 -1.70 -0.99 -1.70
C GLU A 105 -0.32 -0.64 -1.12
N ALA A 106 -0.25 -0.32 0.18
CA ALA A 106 1.00 -0.22 0.94
C ALA A 106 1.90 -1.45 0.77
N LEU A 107 1.30 -2.64 0.77
CA LEU A 107 2.01 -3.91 0.65
C LEU A 107 2.63 -4.08 -0.73
N VAL A 108 1.90 -3.68 -1.78
CA VAL A 108 2.39 -3.75 -3.16
C VAL A 108 3.53 -2.75 -3.33
N LEU A 109 3.33 -1.50 -2.88
CA LEU A 109 4.35 -0.47 -2.94
C LEU A 109 5.63 -0.88 -2.20
N TRP A 110 5.54 -1.50 -1.01
CA TRP A 110 6.73 -1.98 -0.31
C TRP A 110 7.49 -3.07 -1.09
N ASN A 111 6.79 -4.05 -1.67
CA ASN A 111 7.46 -5.10 -2.43
C ASN A 111 8.14 -4.52 -3.69
N GLU A 112 7.49 -3.59 -4.38
CA GLU A 112 8.06 -2.92 -5.56
C GLU A 112 9.26 -2.04 -5.20
N VAL A 113 9.17 -1.25 -4.13
CA VAL A 113 10.30 -0.46 -3.60
C VAL A 113 11.46 -1.40 -3.25
N LYS A 114 11.17 -2.52 -2.57
CA LYS A 114 12.18 -3.50 -2.17
C LYS A 114 12.90 -4.14 -3.37
N GLU A 115 12.17 -4.45 -4.44
CA GLU A 115 12.75 -5.12 -5.62
C GLU A 115 13.49 -4.16 -6.56
N ARG A 116 13.05 -2.89 -6.65
CA ARG A 116 13.48 -1.99 -7.73
C ARG A 116 14.24 -0.76 -7.28
N CYS A 117 13.98 -0.25 -6.08
CA CYS A 117 14.43 1.08 -5.66
C CYS A 117 14.89 1.11 -4.19
N LEU A 118 15.34 -0.02 -3.65
CA LEU A 118 15.61 -0.15 -2.22
C LEU A 118 16.77 0.74 -1.78
N GLU A 119 17.86 0.79 -2.55
CA GLU A 119 19.08 1.54 -2.21
C GLU A 119 18.82 3.04 -2.05
N GLU A 120 17.79 3.50 -2.75
CA GLU A 120 17.57 4.89 -3.04
C GLU A 120 16.33 5.44 -2.31
N ALA A 121 15.61 4.57 -1.57
CA ALA A 121 14.58 4.93 -0.60
C ALA A 121 15.13 5.77 0.58
N ASP A 122 14.48 6.91 0.85
CA ASP A 122 14.84 7.86 1.91
C ASP A 122 14.05 7.64 3.23
N GLU A 123 14.39 8.42 4.27
CA GLU A 123 13.75 8.35 5.58
C GLU A 123 12.24 8.63 5.52
N GLU A 124 11.83 9.60 4.71
CA GLU A 124 10.43 10.02 4.61
C GLU A 124 9.56 8.92 3.99
N LEU A 125 10.02 8.31 2.90
CA LEU A 125 9.36 7.19 2.23
C LEU A 125 9.23 5.97 3.15
N LEU A 126 10.35 5.53 3.73
CA LEU A 126 10.37 4.35 4.59
C LEU A 126 9.51 4.57 5.84
N GLY A 127 9.57 5.77 6.43
CA GLY A 127 8.74 6.16 7.57
C GLY A 127 7.24 6.15 7.27
N ALA A 128 6.83 6.62 6.10
CA ALA A 128 5.43 6.64 5.64
C ALA A 128 4.89 5.22 5.39
N LEU A 129 5.66 4.36 4.71
CA LEU A 129 5.30 2.97 4.47
C LEU A 129 5.16 2.17 5.77
N ALA A 130 6.10 2.36 6.70
CA ALA A 130 6.06 1.74 8.02
C ALA A 130 4.86 2.23 8.84
N ASP A 131 4.56 3.54 8.86
CA ASP A 131 3.38 4.10 9.54
C ASP A 131 2.09 3.41 9.07
N MET A 132 1.91 3.31 7.75
CA MET A 132 0.73 2.68 7.18
C MET A 132 0.64 1.19 7.51
N CYS A 133 1.75 0.45 7.40
CA CYS A 133 1.77 -0.97 7.76
C CYS A 133 1.40 -1.19 9.24
N VAL A 134 1.87 -0.31 10.13
CA VAL A 134 1.52 -0.38 11.56
C VAL A 134 0.05 -0.05 11.81
N ARG A 135 -0.51 1.00 11.19
CA ARG A 135 -1.96 1.33 11.31
C ARG A 135 -2.86 0.19 10.83
N ALA A 136 -2.38 -0.58 9.87
CA ALA A 136 -3.10 -1.67 9.24
C ALA A 136 -2.88 -3.05 9.89
N ALA A 137 -2.12 -3.13 10.99
CA ALA A 137 -1.70 -4.38 11.62
C ALA A 137 -0.86 -5.32 10.72
N PHE A 138 -0.17 -4.79 9.72
CA PHE A 138 0.76 -5.54 8.86
C PHE A 138 2.18 -5.56 9.45
N PHE A 139 2.28 -6.10 10.66
CA PHE A 139 3.51 -6.05 11.47
C PHE A 139 4.73 -6.73 10.86
N LYS A 140 4.54 -7.82 10.11
CA LYS A 140 5.64 -8.50 9.42
C LYS A 140 6.33 -7.56 8.42
N LYS A 141 5.53 -6.84 7.63
CA LYS A 141 6.05 -5.86 6.66
C LYS A 141 6.58 -4.60 7.34
N ALA A 142 5.92 -4.13 8.41
CA ALA A 142 6.45 -3.04 9.21
C ALA A 142 7.85 -3.37 9.75
N LEU A 143 8.09 -4.60 10.23
CA LEU A 143 9.41 -5.05 10.67
C LEU A 143 10.43 -5.11 9.53
N GLU A 144 10.04 -5.58 8.34
CA GLU A 144 10.92 -5.57 7.15
C GLU A 144 11.37 -4.15 6.79
N ILE A 145 10.44 -3.19 6.78
CA ILE A 145 10.73 -1.78 6.45
C ILE A 145 11.64 -1.16 7.51
N VAL A 146 11.33 -1.39 8.78
CA VAL A 146 12.10 -0.86 9.92
C VAL A 146 13.51 -1.44 9.96
N ALA A 147 13.69 -2.73 9.68
CA ALA A 147 15.02 -3.34 9.57
C ALA A 147 15.83 -2.68 8.45
N CYS A 148 15.19 -2.42 7.29
CA CYS A 148 15.83 -1.68 6.20
C CYS A 148 16.23 -0.25 6.59
N MET A 149 15.39 0.45 7.37
CA MET A 149 15.76 1.77 7.91
C MET A 149 17.01 1.67 8.79
N GLU A 150 17.06 0.69 9.70
CA GLU A 150 18.21 0.46 10.59
C GLU A 150 19.50 0.12 9.81
N GLU A 151 19.41 -0.74 8.78
CA GLU A 151 20.52 -1.07 7.87
C GLU A 151 21.08 0.16 7.14
N LYS A 152 20.23 1.14 6.83
CA LYS A 152 20.60 2.43 6.22
C LYS A 152 21.08 3.47 7.23
N GLY A 153 21.11 3.15 8.52
CA GLY A 153 21.45 4.10 9.59
C GLY A 153 20.33 5.12 9.88
N ILE A 154 19.12 4.91 9.37
CA ILE A 154 17.94 5.74 9.62
C ILE A 154 17.24 5.22 10.88
N ALA A 155 17.16 6.04 11.93
CA ALA A 155 16.57 5.64 13.20
C ALA A 155 15.03 5.57 13.12
N PRO A 156 14.39 4.38 13.28
CA PRO A 156 12.94 4.27 13.24
C PRO A 156 12.28 4.93 14.45
N ASN A 157 11.14 5.60 14.25
CA ASN A 157 10.44 6.31 15.32
C ASN A 157 9.65 5.35 16.24
N LYS A 158 10.36 4.65 17.15
CA LYS A 158 9.77 3.69 18.10
C LYS A 158 8.67 4.29 18.97
N THR A 159 8.81 5.56 19.40
CA THR A 159 7.81 6.24 20.22
C THR A 159 6.48 6.41 19.48
N LYS A 160 6.53 6.81 18.21
CA LYS A 160 5.34 6.92 17.34
C LYS A 160 4.68 5.56 17.16
N TYR A 161 5.45 4.53 16.78
CA TYR A 161 4.91 3.19 16.55
C TYR A 161 4.35 2.53 17.82
N LYS A 162 4.93 2.81 18.99
CA LYS A 162 4.39 2.36 20.28
C LYS A 162 2.99 2.92 20.55
N LYS A 163 2.77 4.21 20.31
CA LYS A 163 1.43 4.84 20.45
C LYS A 163 0.42 4.19 19.52
N MET A 164 0.79 4.01 18.25
CA MET A 164 -0.08 3.41 17.23
C MET A 164 -0.43 1.95 17.53
N TYR A 165 0.56 1.17 17.99
CA TYR A 165 0.36 -0.22 18.38
C TYR A 165 -0.67 -0.34 19.52
N ILE A 166 -0.56 0.50 20.55
CA ILE A 166 -1.48 0.53 21.69
C ILE A 166 -2.89 0.95 21.25
N GLU A 167 -3.02 2.03 20.45
CA GLU A 167 -4.31 2.52 19.94
C GLU A 167 -5.02 1.48 19.06
N MET A 168 -4.26 0.77 18.23
CA MET A 168 -4.81 -0.26 17.36
C MET A 168 -5.19 -1.53 18.14
N HIS A 169 -4.38 -1.93 19.13
CA HIS A 169 -4.66 -3.11 19.95
C HIS A 169 -5.92 -2.99 20.80
N SER A 170 -6.30 -1.79 21.25
CA SER A 170 -7.57 -1.58 21.96
C SER A 170 -8.81 -1.83 21.09
N ARG A 171 -8.65 -1.85 19.75
CA ARG A 171 -9.76 -1.98 18.77
C ARG A 171 -9.87 -3.38 18.15
N MET A 172 -8.82 -4.21 18.15
CA MET A 172 -8.74 -5.42 17.30
C MET A 172 -9.42 -6.71 17.82
N PHE A 173 -9.68 -6.85 19.12
CA PHE A 173 -9.93 -8.18 19.72
C PHE A 173 -11.39 -8.55 20.00
N THR A 174 -12.37 -7.81 19.47
CA THR A 174 -13.80 -8.00 19.76
C THR A 174 -14.52 -9.07 18.94
N SER A 175 -13.84 -9.83 18.06
CA SER A 175 -14.52 -10.76 17.13
C SER A 175 -13.92 -12.18 17.14
N MET A 176 -14.76 -13.14 17.51
CA MET A 176 -14.46 -14.55 17.75
C MET A 176 -15.47 -15.36 16.91
N HIS A 177 -15.08 -15.84 15.71
CA HIS A 177 -15.58 -17.05 15.00
C HIS A 177 -14.98 -17.08 13.58
N ALA A 178 -13.96 -17.91 13.32
CA ALA A 178 -13.36 -18.02 11.98
C ALA A 178 -12.74 -19.40 11.66
N SER A 179 -12.79 -19.77 10.37
CA SER A 179 -12.34 -21.04 9.77
C SER A 179 -10.83 -21.31 9.86
N GLN A 180 -10.39 -22.55 9.62
CA GLN A 180 -8.99 -22.98 9.83
C GLN A 180 -7.93 -22.19 9.03
N ALA A 181 -8.14 -21.93 7.74
CA ALA A 181 -7.25 -21.06 6.95
C ALA A 181 -7.23 -19.59 7.47
N ARG A 182 -8.32 -19.15 8.10
CA ARG A 182 -8.36 -17.87 8.82
C ARG A 182 -7.64 -17.98 10.18
N ARG A 183 -7.64 -19.14 10.84
CA ARG A 183 -6.88 -19.40 12.09
C ARG A 183 -5.37 -19.39 11.86
N ASP A 184 -4.87 -19.98 10.77
CA ASP A 184 -3.42 -19.95 10.47
C ASP A 184 -2.94 -18.56 10.11
N ARG A 185 -3.71 -17.82 9.29
CA ARG A 185 -3.47 -16.38 9.07
C ARG A 185 -3.53 -15.58 10.37
N ARG A 186 -4.40 -15.95 11.31
CA ARG A 186 -4.49 -15.33 12.64
C ARG A 186 -3.25 -15.66 13.50
N ARG A 187 -2.71 -16.88 13.41
CA ARG A 187 -1.47 -17.30 14.08
C ARG A 187 -0.25 -16.54 13.55
N GLU A 188 -0.08 -16.43 12.23
CA GLU A 188 1.03 -15.66 11.65
C GLU A 188 0.94 -14.17 12.00
N ARG A 189 -0.27 -13.58 11.87
CA ARG A 189 -0.51 -12.19 12.31
C ARG A 189 -0.22 -11.99 13.79
N LYS A 190 -0.56 -12.97 14.63
CA LYS A 190 -0.28 -12.95 16.07
C LYS A 190 1.23 -12.97 16.34
N ARG A 191 1.98 -13.89 15.72
CA ARG A 191 3.45 -13.95 15.84
C ARG A 191 4.11 -12.66 15.39
N ALA A 192 3.66 -12.09 14.26
CA ALA A 192 4.17 -10.83 13.76
C ALA A 192 3.88 -9.67 14.72
N ALA A 193 2.69 -9.63 15.33
CA ALA A 193 2.36 -8.64 16.35
C ALA A 193 3.22 -8.79 17.62
N GLU A 194 3.47 -10.02 18.07
CA GLU A 194 4.36 -10.30 19.21
C GLU A 194 5.82 -9.89 18.92
N ALA A 195 6.32 -10.20 17.73
CA ALA A 195 7.65 -9.77 17.30
C ALA A 195 7.76 -8.24 17.24
N PHE A 196 6.75 -7.55 16.71
CA PHE A 196 6.72 -6.09 16.66
C PHE A 196 6.63 -5.47 18.06
N LYS A 197 5.84 -6.05 18.96
CA LYS A 197 5.78 -5.68 20.38
C LYS A 197 7.13 -5.83 21.07
N PHE A 198 7.83 -6.93 20.81
CA PHE A 198 9.16 -7.20 21.34
C PHE A 198 10.17 -6.16 20.83
N TRP A 199 10.16 -5.87 19.52
CA TRP A 199 11.02 -4.83 18.92
C TRP A 199 10.77 -3.42 19.51
N LEU A 200 9.52 -3.11 19.88
CA LEU A 200 9.14 -1.88 20.58
C LEU A 200 9.58 -1.83 22.06
N GLY A 201 10.10 -2.93 22.62
CA GLY A 201 10.48 -3.03 24.04
C GLY A 201 9.28 -3.00 24.99
N LEU A 202 8.09 -3.44 24.55
CA LEU A 202 6.89 -3.49 25.38
C LEU A 202 6.87 -4.76 26.26
N PRO A 203 6.53 -4.67 27.55
CA PRO A 203 6.55 -5.81 28.46
C PRO A 203 5.55 -6.90 28.06
N ASN A 204 5.93 -8.16 28.27
CA ASN A 204 5.09 -9.29 27.88
C ASN A 204 3.79 -9.38 28.71
N SER A 205 3.77 -8.75 29.90
CA SER A 205 2.66 -8.75 30.87
C SER A 205 1.36 -8.11 30.39
N TYR A 206 1.34 -7.37 29.27
CA TYR A 206 0.13 -6.74 28.72
C TYR A 206 -1.00 -7.73 28.37
N TYR A 207 -0.68 -9.02 28.18
CA TYR A 207 -1.65 -10.08 27.89
C TYR A 207 -1.96 -10.99 29.08
N GLY A 208 -1.29 -10.80 30.23
CA GLY A 208 -1.21 -11.79 31.31
C GLY A 208 -2.54 -12.15 31.99
N ARG A 209 -3.62 -11.38 31.81
CA ARG A 209 -4.93 -11.71 32.40
C ARG A 209 -5.93 -12.35 31.43
N GLU A 210 -5.81 -12.13 30.13
CA GLU A 210 -6.76 -12.62 29.12
C GLU A 210 -6.23 -13.76 28.23
N TRP A 211 -4.94 -14.10 28.32
CA TRP A 211 -4.28 -15.08 27.44
C TRP A 211 -3.80 -16.37 28.14
N ARG A 212 -4.58 -16.89 29.10
CA ARG A 212 -4.39 -18.30 29.47
C ARG A 212 -4.85 -19.15 28.29
N ILE A 213 -3.88 -19.71 27.55
CA ILE A 213 -4.11 -20.87 26.70
C ILE A 213 -4.49 -21.97 27.70
N GLU A 214 -5.77 -22.34 27.77
CA GLU A 214 -6.13 -23.59 28.43
C GLU A 214 -5.31 -24.70 27.75
N PRO A 215 -4.60 -25.53 28.53
CA PRO A 215 -3.99 -26.72 27.96
C PRO A 215 -5.09 -27.50 27.26
N LEU A 216 -4.88 -27.86 26.00
CA LEU A 216 -5.69 -28.90 25.38
C LEU A 216 -5.61 -30.09 26.32
N LEU A 217 -6.76 -30.47 26.89
CA LEU A 217 -6.91 -31.70 27.65
C LEU A 217 -6.40 -32.82 26.73
N ASP A 218 -5.29 -33.43 27.09
CA ASP A 218 -4.91 -34.74 26.60
C ASP A 218 -6.02 -35.68 27.07
N GLY A 219 -6.93 -36.00 26.15
CA GLY A 219 -7.93 -37.03 26.35
C GLY A 219 -7.26 -38.39 26.30
N ASP A 220 -7.26 -39.03 27.46
CA ASP A 220 -7.34 -40.47 27.72
C ASP A 220 -6.57 -41.44 26.81
N ASP A 221 -5.63 -42.16 27.44
CA ASP A 221 -5.62 -43.62 27.33
C ASP A 221 -5.41 -44.21 28.73
N GLN A 222 -6.53 -44.61 29.33
CA GLN A 222 -6.55 -45.57 30.44
C GLN A 222 -6.31 -46.96 29.86
N SER A 223 -5.40 -47.71 30.50
CA SER A 223 -5.38 -49.19 30.44
C SER A 223 -5.86 -49.74 31.78
#